data_AF-A0A379FSK4-F1
#
_entry.id   AF-A0A379FSK4-F1
#
_cell.length_a   1.000
_cell.length_b   1.000
_cell.length_c   1.000
_cell.angle_alpha   90.00
_cell.angle_beta   90.00
_cell.angle_gamma   90.00
#
_symmetry.space_group_name_H-M   'P 1'
#
loop_
_entity.id
_entity.type
_entity.pdbx_description
1 polymer ?
#
loop_
_entity_poly.entity_id
_entity_poly.type
_entity_poly.pdbx_seq_one_letter_code
_entity_poly.pdbx_strand_id
1 'polypeptide(L)' 'MGIGPGDEVITPSQTWVSTINMIELLGATPVMIDVDRDTLMIQPDAVEKALTEKTKAIIPVHYAGGSL' A
#
# COMPACT_ATOMS: atom_id res chain seq x y z
N MET A 1 -3.23 -14.52 -7.10
CA MET A 1 -4.14 -13.48 -6.57
C MET A 1 -4.90 -12.72 -7.67
N GLY A 2 -4.49 -12.78 -8.94
CA GLY A 2 -5.30 -12.26 -10.06
C GLY A 2 -5.61 -10.76 -9.97
N ILE A 3 -4.66 -9.97 -9.47
CA ILE A 3 -4.79 -8.50 -9.32
C ILE A 3 -4.77 -7.87 -10.72
N GLY A 4 -5.69 -6.94 -10.98
CA GLY A 4 -5.72 -6.22 -12.25
C GLY A 4 -6.69 -5.03 -12.27
N PRO A 5 -7.20 -4.66 -13.46
CA PRO A 5 -8.10 -3.51 -13.63
C PRO A 5 -9.33 -3.56 -12.71
N GLY A 6 -9.55 -2.46 -11.98
CA GLY A 6 -10.66 -2.31 -11.03
C GLY A 6 -10.34 -2.71 -9.59
N ASP A 7 -9.21 -3.38 -9.35
CA ASP A 7 -8.72 -3.66 -8.00
C ASP A 7 -7.94 -2.47 -7.41
N GLU A 8 -8.05 -2.30 -6.10
CA GLU A 8 -7.25 -1.36 -5.32
C GLU A 8 -6.17 -2.11 -4.52
N VAL A 9 -4.96 -1.57 -4.47
CA VAL A 9 -3.86 -2.09 -3.66
C VAL A 9 -3.36 -1.00 -2.73
N ILE A 10 -3.50 -1.21 -1.41
CA ILE A 10 -3.07 -0.25 -0.40
C ILE A 10 -1.56 -0.37 -0.18
N THR A 11 -0.85 0.74 -0.14
CA THR A 11 0.60 0.82 0.12
C THR A 11 0.94 2.15 0.83
N PRO A 12 2.05 2.25 1.58
CA PRO A 12 2.51 3.53 2.11
C PRO A 12 2.81 4.54 0.99
N SER A 13 2.54 5.83 1.25
CA SER A 13 3.00 6.96 0.43
C SER A 13 4.54 7.06 0.41
N GLN A 14 5.18 6.70 1.52
CA GLN A 14 6.63 6.58 1.65
C GLN A 14 7.09 5.14 1.32
N THR A 15 7.40 4.89 0.05
CA THR A 15 7.84 3.56 -0.45
C THR A 15 8.86 3.70 -1.57
N TRP A 16 9.38 2.58 -2.08
CA TRP A 16 10.18 2.56 -3.31
C TRP A 16 9.28 2.59 -4.54
N VAL A 17 9.67 3.34 -5.58
CA VAL A 17 8.84 3.56 -6.78
C VAL A 17 8.42 2.25 -7.48
N SER A 18 9.23 1.19 -7.38
CA SER A 18 8.87 -0.09 -8.00
C SER A 18 7.59 -0.70 -7.43
N THR A 19 7.27 -0.44 -6.15
CA THR A 19 6.04 -0.94 -5.52
C THR A 19 4.81 -0.39 -6.25
N ILE A 20 4.79 0.91 -6.50
CA ILE A 20 3.69 1.58 -7.22
C ILE A 20 3.69 1.16 -8.69
N ASN A 21 4.86 1.13 -9.33
CA ASN A 21 4.97 0.74 -10.74
C ASN A 21 4.42 -0.67 -11.00
N MET A 22 4.64 -1.62 -10.08
CA MET A 22 4.11 -2.98 -10.25
C MET A 22 2.59 -3.04 -10.10
N ILE A 23 1.98 -2.20 -9.25
CA ILE A 23 0.52 -2.10 -9.12
C ILE A 23 -0.06 -1.56 -10.43
N GLU A 24 0.49 -0.44 -10.92
CA GLU A 24 0.09 0.20 -12.18
C GLU A 24 0.32 -0.69 -13.41
N LEU A 25 1.44 -1.43 -13.46
CA LEU A 25 1.75 -2.35 -14.55
C LEU A 25 0.71 -3.48 -14.68
N LEU A 26 0.10 -3.89 -13.57
CA LEU A 26 -1.00 -4.86 -13.56
C LEU A 26 -2.35 -4.23 -13.93
N GLY A 27 -2.43 -2.90 -14.05
CA GLY A 27 -3.66 -2.15 -14.29
C GLY A 27 -4.51 -1.90 -13.04
N ALA A 28 -4.01 -2.26 -11.86
CA ALA A 28 -4.68 -1.98 -10.59
C ALA A 28 -4.39 -0.54 -10.12
N THR A 29 -5.18 -0.04 -9.16
CA THR A 29 -5.04 1.31 -8.61
C THR A 29 -4.29 1.29 -7.27
N PRO A 30 -3.16 2.01 -7.14
CA PRO A 30 -2.47 2.16 -5.87
C PRO A 30 -3.24 3.15 -4.97
N VAL A 31 -3.61 2.68 -3.78
CA VAL A 31 -4.18 3.51 -2.72
C VAL A 31 -3.06 3.83 -1.73
N MET A 32 -2.50 5.03 -1.85
CA MET A 32 -1.40 5.49 -1.01
C MET A 32 -1.94 6.07 0.30
N ILE A 33 -1.47 5.55 1.44
CA ILE A 33 -1.81 6.06 2.77
C ILE A 33 -0.57 6.62 3.46
N ASP A 34 -0.78 7.61 4.33
CA ASP A 34 0.32 8.28 5.02
C ASP A 34 1.00 7.38 6.05
N VAL A 35 2.24 7.72 6.41
CA VAL A 35 3.04 7.00 7.39
C VAL A 35 3.05 7.71 8.73
N ASP A 36 3.24 6.94 9.79
CA ASP A 36 3.60 7.50 11.09
C ASP A 36 4.98 8.19 11.01
N ARG A 37 5.09 9.36 11.63
CA ARG A 37 6.27 10.22 11.50
C ARG A 37 7.54 9.61 12.10
N ASP A 38 7.38 8.85 13.18
CA ASP A 38 8.51 8.36 13.98
C ASP A 38 9.02 7.02 13.43
N THR A 39 8.11 6.20 12.92
CA THR A 39 8.43 4.86 12.38
C THR A 39 8.60 4.85 10.86
N LEU A 40 8.04 5.83 10.15
CA LEU A 40 7.94 5.88 8.69
C LEU A 40 7.22 4.65 8.10
N MET A 41 6.37 4.01 8.90
CA MET A 41 5.53 2.88 8.53
C MET A 41 4.05 3.25 8.67
N ILE A 42 3.20 2.55 7.92
CA ILE A 42 1.75 2.72 7.99
C ILE A 42 1.18 2.10 9.26
N GLN A 43 0.15 2.74 9.82
CA GLN A 43 -0.55 2.24 10.99
C GLN A 43 -1.76 1.39 10.59
N PRO A 44 -2.11 0.33 11.34
CA PRO A 44 -3.25 -0.54 11.02
C PRO A 44 -4.59 0.20 10.91
N ASP A 45 -4.81 1.25 11.71
CA ASP A 45 -6.05 2.03 11.69
C ASP A 45 -6.19 2.87 10.41
N ALA A 46 -5.08 3.37 9.87
CA ALA A 46 -5.05 4.06 8.58
C ALA A 46 -5.36 3.10 7.43
N VAL A 47 -4.88 1.85 7.52
CA VAL A 47 -5.25 0.79 6.56
C VAL A 47 -6.73 0.49 6.63
N GLU A 48 -7.29 0.29 7.83
CA GLU A 48 -8.70 -0.03 8.04
C GLU A 48 -9.63 1.06 7.45
N LYS A 49 -9.28 2.34 7.63
CA LYS A 49 -10.01 3.47 7.06
C LYS A 49 -9.94 3.55 5.54
N ALA A 50 -8.90 2.98 4.92
CA ALA A 50 -8.69 2.98 3.49
C ALA A 50 -9.27 1.75 2.78
N LEU A 51 -9.77 0.76 3.53
CA LEU A 51 -10.39 -0.43 2.95
C LEU A 51 -11.67 -0.07 2.19
N THR A 52 -11.82 -0.65 1.02
CA THR A 52 -13.03 -0.61 0.19
C THR A 52 -13.38 -2.03 -0.27
N GLU A 53 -14.55 -2.18 -0.89
CA GLU A 53 -14.94 -3.41 -1.57
C GLU A 53 -14.02 -3.82 -2.74
N LYS A 54 -13.21 -2.87 -3.25
CA LYS A 54 -12.25 -3.08 -4.33
C LYS A 54 -10.85 -3.42 -3.81
N THR A 55 -10.59 -3.29 -2.51
CA THR A 55 -9.28 -3.58 -1.97
C THR A 55 -8.96 -5.07 -2.12
N LYS A 56 -7.92 -5.36 -2.92
CA LYS A 56 -7.51 -6.73 -3.25
C LYS A 56 -6.28 -7.19 -2.49
N ALA A 57 -5.42 -6.24 -2.12
CA ALA A 57 -4.19 -6.50 -1.39
C ALA A 57 -3.73 -5.26 -0.60
N ILE A 58 -2.87 -5.52 0.39
CA ILE A 58 -2.13 -4.50 1.14
C ILE A 58 -0.65 -4.89 1.02
N ILE A 59 0.20 -3.93 0.64
CA ILE A 59 1.65 -4.08 0.57
C ILE A 59 2.27 -3.17 1.65
N PRO A 60 2.51 -3.67 2.87
CA PRO A 60 3.24 -2.90 3.88
C PRO A 60 4.73 -2.80 3.52
N VAL A 61 5.40 -1.79 4.06
CA VAL A 61 6.84 -1.58 3.87
C VAL A 61 7.51 -1.49 5.23
N HIS A 62 8.52 -2.32 5.44
CA HIS A 62 9.46 -2.22 6.55
C HIS A 62 10.51 -1.17 6.21
N TYR A 63 10.19 0.10 6.47
CA TYR A 63 11.07 1.21 6.08
C TYR A 63 12.45 1.07 6.75
N ALA A 64 13.51 1.17 5.95
CA ALA A 64 14.90 0.99 6.40
C ALA A 64 15.19 -0.31 7.19
N GLY A 65 14.39 -1.37 7.00
CA GLY A 65 14.52 -2.63 7.74
C GLY A 65 13.94 -2.60 9.14
N GLY A 66 13.11 -1.59 9.47
CA GLY A 66 12.40 -1.51 10.74
C GLY A 66 11.53 -2.74 10.99
N SER A 67 11.73 -3.40 12.13
CA SER A 67 10.82 -4.44 12.61
C SER A 67 9.56 -3.82 13.20
N LEU A 68 8.44 -4.54 13.07
CA LEU A 68 7.17 -4.24 13.74
C LEU A 68 7.33 -4.21 15.27
#